data_AF-A0A365P5P8-F1
#
_entry.id   AF-A0A365P5P8-F1
#
_cell.length_a   1.000
_cell.length_b   1.000
_cell.length_c   1.000
_cell.angle_alpha   90.00
_cell.angle_beta   90.00
_cell.angle_gamma   90.00
#
_symmetry.space_group_name_H-M   'P 1'
#
loop_
_entity.id
_entity.type
_entity.pdbx_description
1 polymer ?
#
loop_
_entity_poly.entity_id
_entity_poly.type
_entity_poly.pdbx_seq_one_letter_code
_entity_poly.pdbx_strand_id
1 'polypeptide(L)'
;MNKNIVFLLLILFSCQNETTKVKYIYKSGKIEQMIFYTNDDKLADSLYIYKDKNLVSKKFLIDTFTYRYVNYYKNGNIESEGLKYKDRFIGEWKFFNSNRSLEKILEYKIICDSSYLNQGKIFDNQGKISIEKSNFYNVKYINSAKINEKIKFDFKYNKLYKNSYADLYISPDIDQSFCDLNNKKYLISNFKDDSISAKIGYSTYGKKQLRGFIKEYKLNETDSITLIRIMYIDIPVEIK
;
A
#
# COMPACT_ATOMS: atom_id res chain seq x y z
N MET A 1 -29.41 11.08 48.29
CA MET A 1 -29.80 11.68 46.99
C MET A 1 -28.54 12.21 46.31
N ASN A 2 -27.94 11.43 45.41
CA ASN A 2 -26.76 11.87 44.64
C ASN A 2 -27.20 12.68 43.42
N LYS A 3 -26.85 13.96 43.38
CA LYS A 3 -27.06 14.84 42.22
C LYS A 3 -25.95 14.60 41.22
N ASN A 4 -26.26 13.94 40.11
CA ASN A 4 -25.37 13.88 38.94
C ASN A 4 -25.38 15.26 38.26
N ILE A 5 -24.23 15.93 38.24
CA ILE A 5 -24.01 17.17 37.49
C ILE A 5 -23.53 16.77 36.09
N VAL A 6 -24.37 17.05 35.08
CA VAL A 6 -24.01 16.94 33.66
C VAL A 6 -23.44 18.29 33.24
N PHE A 7 -22.16 18.33 32.87
CA PHE A 7 -21.51 19.53 32.37
C PHE A 7 -21.66 19.58 30.85
N LEU A 8 -22.54 20.44 30.35
CA LEU A 8 -22.75 20.70 28.93
C LEU A 8 -22.00 21.98 28.56
N LEU A 9 -20.81 21.85 27.98
CA LEU A 9 -20.02 23.00 27.52
C LEU A 9 -20.44 23.36 26.09
N LEU A 10 -21.17 24.46 25.91
CA LEU A 10 -21.57 25.00 24.62
C LEU A 10 -20.52 26.02 24.14
N ILE A 11 -19.82 25.69 23.05
CA ILE A 11 -18.91 26.61 22.36
C ILE A 11 -19.63 27.08 21.10
N LEU A 12 -19.95 28.38 21.02
CA LEU A 12 -20.54 29.01 19.84
C LEU A 12 -19.42 29.51 18.93
N PHE A 13 -19.19 28.81 17.81
CA PHE A 13 -18.48 29.34 16.65
C PHE A 13 -19.43 29.42 15.46
N SER A 14 -19.40 30.57 14.78
CA SER A 14 -20.13 30.88 13.55
C SER A 14 -19.22 30.59 12.35
N CYS A 15 -19.55 29.55 11.60
CA CYS A 15 -19.24 29.30 10.18
C CYS A 15 -19.95 27.99 9.85
N GLN A 16 -20.94 27.97 8.93
CA GLN A 16 -21.71 26.77 8.48
C GLN A 16 -21.25 25.45 9.14
N ASN A 17 -21.69 25.22 10.38
CA ASN A 17 -21.12 24.18 11.23
C ASN A 17 -21.66 22.85 10.74
N GLU A 18 -20.85 22.08 10.02
CA GLU A 18 -21.02 20.64 10.01
C GLU A 18 -20.92 20.18 11.46
N THR A 19 -22.06 19.89 12.09
CA THR A 19 -22.11 19.41 13.47
C THR A 19 -21.53 18.00 13.50
N THR A 20 -20.21 17.92 13.70
CA THR A 20 -19.55 16.63 13.91
C THR A 20 -20.06 16.02 15.20
N LYS A 21 -20.78 14.89 15.11
CA LYS A 21 -21.17 14.14 16.30
C LYS A 21 -20.00 13.31 16.79
N VAL A 22 -19.79 13.29 18.11
CA VAL A 22 -18.69 12.58 18.75
C VAL A 22 -19.24 11.57 19.75
N LYS A 23 -18.81 10.31 19.61
CA LYS A 23 -19.10 9.23 20.56
C LYS A 23 -17.83 8.81 21.29
N TYR A 24 -17.91 8.74 22.61
CA TYR A 24 -16.82 8.28 23.47
C TYR A 24 -17.11 6.85 23.93
N ILE A 25 -16.12 5.97 23.84
CA ILE A 25 -16.18 4.60 24.39
C ILE A 25 -15.18 4.51 25.52
N TYR A 26 -15.67 4.06 26.69
CA TYR A 26 -14.88 3.93 27.90
C TYR A 26 -14.72 2.45 28.28
N LYS A 27 -13.54 2.08 28.78
CA LYS A 27 -13.29 0.81 29.47
C LYS A 27 -12.59 1.09 30.78
N SER A 28 -13.11 0.52 31.86
CA SER A 28 -12.60 0.74 33.23
C SER A 28 -12.50 2.22 33.61
N GLY A 29 -13.47 3.04 33.20
CA GLY A 29 -13.52 4.47 33.47
C GLY A 29 -12.53 5.34 32.68
N LYS A 30 -11.79 4.76 31.72
CA LYS A 30 -10.85 5.49 30.84
C LYS A 30 -11.37 5.51 29.41
N ILE A 31 -11.17 6.61 28.68
CA ILE A 31 -11.49 6.69 27.25
C ILE A 31 -10.58 5.71 26.51
N GLU A 32 -11.17 4.76 25.79
CA GLU A 32 -10.45 3.90 24.85
C GLU A 32 -10.62 4.36 23.42
N GLN A 33 -11.78 4.93 23.07
CA GLN A 33 -12.05 5.35 21.69
C GLN A 33 -12.87 6.64 21.63
N MET A 34 -12.60 7.44 20.60
CA MET A 34 -13.41 8.59 20.20
C MET A 34 -13.75 8.46 18.73
N ILE A 35 -15.05 8.43 18.41
CA ILE A 35 -15.58 8.21 17.06
C ILE A 35 -16.26 9.49 16.60
N PHE A 36 -15.89 9.98 15.43
CA PHE A 36 -16.45 11.15 14.77
C PHE A 36 -17.31 10.69 13.61
N TYR A 37 -18.54 11.19 13.50
CA TYR A 37 -19.48 10.84 12.43
C TYR A 37 -19.70 12.02 11.48
N THR A 38 -19.95 11.71 10.21
CA THR A 38 -20.52 12.68 9.27
C THR A 38 -21.99 12.96 9.65
N ASN A 39 -22.55 14.06 9.13
CA ASN A 39 -23.90 14.55 9.48
C ASN A 39 -25.02 13.49 9.36
N ASP A 40 -24.82 12.45 8.56
CA ASP A 40 -25.83 11.42 8.27
C ASP A 40 -25.82 10.24 9.25
N ASP A 41 -24.94 10.23 10.27
CA ASP A 41 -24.76 9.18 11.30
C ASP A 41 -24.43 7.76 10.78
N LYS A 42 -24.34 7.56 9.47
CA LYS A 42 -24.17 6.22 8.87
C LYS A 42 -22.73 5.76 8.85
N LEU A 43 -21.76 6.67 8.79
CA LEU A 43 -20.35 6.35 8.66
C LEU A 43 -19.51 7.22 9.60
N ALA A 44 -18.63 6.56 10.35
CA ALA A 44 -17.63 7.24 11.14
C ALA A 44 -16.54 7.79 10.21
N ASP A 45 -16.40 9.11 10.15
CA ASP A 45 -15.36 9.80 9.39
C ASP A 45 -13.98 9.53 9.99
N SER A 46 -13.87 9.54 11.33
CA SER A 46 -12.62 9.19 11.99
C SER A 46 -12.81 8.51 13.34
N LEU A 47 -11.80 7.71 13.71
CA LEU A 47 -11.72 6.99 14.98
C LEU A 47 -10.34 7.21 15.59
N TYR A 48 -10.33 7.61 16.85
CA TYR A 48 -9.13 7.82 17.65
C TYR A 48 -9.10 6.76 18.73
N ILE A 49 -7.98 6.05 18.85
CA ILE A 49 -7.81 4.92 19.76
C ILE A 49 -6.74 5.29 20.80
N TYR A 50 -7.09 5.11 22.06
CA TYR A 50 -6.25 5.41 23.21
C TYR A 50 -5.90 4.14 23.98
N LYS A 51 -4.66 4.05 24.45
CA LYS A 51 -4.18 3.01 25.36
C LYS A 51 -3.37 3.67 26.47
N ASP A 52 -3.73 3.40 27.73
CA ASP A 52 -3.08 3.99 28.90
C ASP A 52 -2.99 5.52 28.85
N LYS A 53 -4.07 6.17 28.39
CA LYS A 53 -4.18 7.63 28.16
C LYS A 53 -3.34 8.20 27.00
N ASN A 54 -2.59 7.36 26.29
CA ASN A 54 -1.83 7.77 25.12
C ASN A 54 -2.63 7.48 23.85
N LEU A 55 -2.64 8.42 22.90
CA LEU A 55 -3.18 8.16 21.57
C LEU A 55 -2.26 7.17 20.85
N VAL A 56 -2.79 6.01 20.46
CA VAL A 56 -2.00 4.96 19.78
C VAL A 56 -2.34 4.83 18.31
N SER A 57 -3.53 5.27 17.87
CA SER A 57 -3.91 5.20 16.47
C SER A 57 -5.01 6.21 16.13
N LYS A 58 -4.96 6.72 14.90
CA LYS A 58 -6.06 7.40 14.22
C LYS A 58 -6.42 6.64 12.96
N LYS A 59 -7.71 6.49 12.71
CA LYS A 59 -8.29 5.88 11.53
C LYS A 59 -9.20 6.92 10.86
N PHE A 60 -9.03 7.15 9.56
CA PHE A 60 -9.83 8.08 8.77
C PHE A 60 -10.49 7.32 7.62
N LEU A 61 -11.79 7.48 7.44
CA LEU A 61 -12.53 6.92 6.33
C LEU A 61 -12.12 7.64 5.04
N ILE A 62 -11.75 6.88 4.01
CA ILE A 62 -11.44 7.42 2.68
C ILE A 62 -12.59 7.12 1.72
N ASP A 63 -13.09 5.89 1.76
CA ASP A 63 -14.28 5.44 1.04
C ASP A 63 -14.97 4.34 1.87
N THR A 64 -16.06 3.76 1.35
CA THR A 64 -16.90 2.76 2.03
C THR A 64 -16.14 1.66 2.78
N PHE A 65 -14.98 1.21 2.26
CA PHE A 65 -14.21 0.12 2.86
C PHE A 65 -12.72 0.44 3.07
N THR A 66 -12.26 1.59 2.60
CA THR A 66 -10.88 2.03 2.72
C THR A 66 -10.72 3.03 3.85
N TYR A 67 -9.71 2.81 4.68
CA TYR A 67 -9.34 3.70 5.75
C TYR A 67 -7.86 4.02 5.74
N ARG A 68 -7.51 5.27 6.00
CA ARG A 68 -6.15 5.69 6.34
C ARG A 68 -5.89 5.46 7.82
N TYR A 69 -4.78 4.83 8.13
CA TYR A 69 -4.29 4.62 9.49
C TYR A 69 -3.07 5.49 9.74
N VAL A 70 -2.99 6.04 10.95
CA VAL A 70 -1.81 6.70 11.50
C VAL A 70 -1.60 6.16 12.91
N ASN A 71 -0.54 5.38 13.11
CA ASN A 71 -0.19 4.79 14.39
C ASN A 71 0.91 5.62 15.06
N TYR A 72 0.91 5.63 16.39
CA TYR A 72 1.78 6.50 17.18
C TYR A 72 2.55 5.71 18.23
N TYR A 73 3.81 6.09 18.41
CA TYR A 73 4.61 5.71 19.56
C TYR A 73 4.06 6.34 20.84
N LYS A 74 4.50 5.81 22.00
CA LYS A 74 4.17 6.38 23.32
C LYS A 74 4.57 7.85 23.48
N ASN A 75 5.60 8.31 22.76
CA ASN A 75 6.04 9.71 22.79
C ASN A 75 5.20 10.62 21.87
N GLY A 76 4.15 10.10 21.21
CA GLY A 76 3.27 10.85 20.32
C GLY A 76 3.80 11.01 18.89
N ASN A 77 5.01 10.53 18.58
CA ASN A 77 5.53 10.53 17.21
C ASN A 77 4.83 9.45 16.37
N ILE A 78 4.70 9.71 15.07
CA ILE A 78 4.13 8.73 14.13
C ILE A 78 5.08 7.54 14.05
N GLU A 79 4.53 6.34 14.26
CA GLU A 79 5.21 5.06 14.07
C GLU A 79 5.01 4.55 12.65
N SER A 80 3.77 4.60 12.16
CA SER A 80 3.46 4.17 10.80
C SER A 80 2.21 4.85 10.26
N GLU A 81 2.13 4.97 8.93
CA GLU A 81 0.92 5.39 8.25
C GLU A 81 0.74 4.66 6.92
N GLY A 82 -0.51 4.47 6.53
CA GLY A 82 -0.87 3.82 5.26
C GLY A 82 -2.37 3.57 5.15
N LEU A 83 -2.77 2.83 4.12
CA LEU A 83 -4.18 2.52 3.86
C LEU A 83 -4.50 1.05 4.16
N LYS A 84 -5.74 0.79 4.62
CA LYS A 84 -6.31 -0.55 4.64
C LYS A 84 -7.65 -0.57 3.93
N TYR A 85 -7.90 -1.62 3.15
CA TYR A 85 -9.19 -1.93 2.54
C TYR A 85 -9.73 -3.20 3.18
N LYS A 86 -10.94 -3.15 3.77
CA LYS A 86 -11.53 -4.28 4.54
C LYS A 86 -10.52 -4.88 5.54
N ASP A 87 -9.87 -4.00 6.31
CA ASP A 87 -8.82 -4.32 7.30
C ASP A 87 -7.53 -4.97 6.77
N ARG A 88 -7.34 -5.02 5.44
CA ARG A 88 -6.13 -5.54 4.78
C ARG A 88 -5.24 -4.39 4.32
N PHE A 89 -3.93 -4.50 4.51
CA PHE A 89 -2.97 -3.48 4.07
C PHE A 89 -3.02 -3.33 2.54
N ILE A 90 -3.02 -2.09 2.07
CA ILE A 90 -2.95 -1.76 0.64
C ILE A 90 -2.04 -0.54 0.41
N GLY A 91 -1.45 -0.46 -0.78
CA GLY A 91 -0.60 0.66 -1.19
C GLY A 91 0.66 0.77 -0.35
N GLU A 92 1.24 1.96 -0.32
CA GLU A 92 2.46 2.22 0.45
C GLU A 92 2.15 2.46 1.94
N TRP A 93 2.92 1.80 2.79
CA TRP A 93 2.99 1.99 4.22
C TRP A 93 4.35 2.54 4.60
N LYS A 94 4.35 3.70 5.24
CA LYS A 94 5.55 4.36 5.75
C LYS A 94 5.73 3.99 7.22
N PHE A 95 6.95 3.65 7.61
CA PHE A 95 7.33 3.36 8.99
C PHE A 95 8.46 4.28 9.39
N PHE A 96 8.32 4.90 10.56
CA PHE A 96 9.28 5.85 11.11
C PHE A 96 9.77 5.33 12.45
N ASN A 97 11.00 5.70 12.82
CA ASN A 97 11.50 5.43 14.16
C ASN A 97 10.91 6.40 15.20
N SER A 98 11.22 6.17 16.47
CA SER A 98 10.77 7.03 17.57
C SER A 98 11.24 8.48 17.49
N ASN A 99 12.24 8.79 16.65
CA ASN A 99 12.78 10.12 16.37
C ASN A 99 12.22 10.74 15.07
N ARG A 100 11.18 10.15 14.46
CA ARG A 100 10.51 10.59 13.23
C ARG A 100 11.33 10.42 11.94
N SER A 101 12.46 9.73 11.97
CA SER A 101 13.18 9.39 10.73
C SER A 101 12.48 8.24 10.03
N LEU A 102 12.32 8.34 8.70
CA LEU A 102 11.73 7.27 7.88
C LEU A 102 12.69 6.07 7.84
N GLU A 103 12.23 4.90 8.28
CA GLU A 103 13.02 3.66 8.30
C GLU A 103 12.73 2.79 7.08
N LYS A 104 11.47 2.70 6.68
CA LYS A 104 11.06 1.88 5.53
C LYS A 104 9.74 2.31 4.91
N ILE A 105 9.60 2.01 3.63
CA ILE A 105 8.35 2.04 2.88
C ILE A 105 8.05 0.63 2.40
N LEU A 106 6.89 0.09 2.75
CA LEU A 106 6.42 -1.23 2.32
C LEU A 106 5.18 -1.07 1.44
N GLU A 107 5.16 -1.66 0.26
CA GLU A 107 4.00 -1.66 -0.62
C GLU A 107 3.22 -2.97 -0.46
N TYR A 108 1.91 -2.88 -0.25
CA TYR A 108 1.00 -4.01 -0.19
C TYR A 108 0.03 -4.00 -1.38
N LYS A 109 -0.25 -5.18 -1.93
CA LYS A 109 -1.27 -5.38 -2.97
C LYS A 109 -2.30 -6.42 -2.51
N ILE A 110 -3.54 -6.29 -2.97
CA ILE A 110 -4.54 -7.35 -2.78
C ILE A 110 -4.37 -8.37 -3.90
N ILE A 111 -4.05 -9.60 -3.53
CA ILE A 111 -3.91 -10.77 -4.40
C ILE A 111 -4.86 -11.83 -3.87
N CYS A 112 -5.84 -12.25 -4.65
CA CYS A 112 -6.88 -13.18 -4.19
C CYS A 112 -7.47 -12.86 -2.83
N ASP A 113 -8.00 -11.64 -2.73
CA ASP A 113 -8.60 -11.10 -1.51
C ASP A 113 -7.65 -11.09 -0.30
N SER A 114 -6.35 -11.29 -0.49
CA SER A 114 -5.36 -11.33 0.58
C SER A 114 -4.35 -10.20 0.39
N SER A 115 -3.97 -9.55 1.49
CA SER A 115 -2.91 -8.54 1.45
C SER A 115 -1.55 -9.21 1.32
N TYR A 116 -0.84 -8.91 0.24
CA TYR A 116 0.50 -9.41 -0.05
C TYR A 116 1.53 -8.28 0.06
N LEU A 117 2.61 -8.48 0.81
CA LEU A 117 3.75 -7.56 0.83
C LEU A 117 4.49 -7.64 -0.51
N ASN A 118 4.27 -6.65 -1.35
CA ASN A 118 4.71 -6.66 -2.74
C ASN A 118 6.15 -6.20 -2.93
N GLN A 119 6.55 -5.11 -2.26
CA GLN A 119 7.91 -4.56 -2.30
C GLN A 119 8.24 -3.70 -1.09
N GLY A 120 9.53 -3.43 -0.88
CA GLY A 120 10.02 -2.69 0.28
C GLY A 120 11.30 -1.90 0.00
N LYS A 121 11.32 -0.66 0.46
CA LYS A 121 12.50 0.22 0.49
C LYS A 121 12.88 0.45 1.94
N ILE A 122 14.12 0.14 2.30
CA ILE A 122 14.69 0.39 3.63
C ILE A 122 15.66 1.56 3.52
N PHE A 123 15.62 2.46 4.50
CA PHE A 123 16.42 3.67 4.54
C PHE A 123 17.49 3.58 5.62
N ASP A 124 18.66 4.16 5.36
CA ASP A 124 19.72 4.33 6.34
C ASP A 124 19.47 5.54 7.26
N ASN A 125 20.38 5.78 8.20
CA ASN A 125 20.26 6.89 9.15
C ASN A 125 20.36 8.28 8.48
N GLN A 126 20.81 8.35 7.22
CA GLN A 126 20.88 9.55 6.41
C GLN A 126 19.65 9.72 5.50
N GLY A 127 18.69 8.79 5.56
CA GLY A 127 17.48 8.80 4.74
C GLY A 127 17.72 8.36 3.29
N LYS A 128 18.85 7.69 2.99
CA LYS A 128 19.10 7.10 1.66
C LYS A 128 18.62 5.66 1.64
N ILE A 129 18.18 5.20 0.46
CA ILE A 129 17.77 3.80 0.29
C ILE A 129 19.00 2.89 0.44
N SER A 130 18.93 1.99 1.42
CA SER A 130 19.86 0.86 1.60
C SER A 130 19.50 -0.22 0.58
N ILE A 131 20.19 -0.18 -0.57
CA ILE A 131 19.92 -1.04 -1.73
C ILE A 131 20.04 -2.52 -1.36
N GLU A 132 21.01 -2.88 -0.53
CA GLU A 132 21.27 -4.24 -0.06
C GLU A 132 20.21 -4.79 0.91
N LYS A 133 19.41 -3.92 1.54
CA LYS A 133 18.30 -4.31 2.44
C LYS A 133 16.93 -4.10 1.81
N SER A 134 16.89 -3.51 0.61
CA SER A 134 15.66 -3.19 -0.09
C SER A 134 15.37 -4.22 -1.17
N ASN A 135 14.11 -4.35 -1.57
CA ASN A 135 13.74 -5.06 -2.76
C ASN A 135 12.51 -4.40 -3.39
N PHE A 136 12.69 -3.91 -4.61
CA PHE A 136 11.71 -3.12 -5.34
C PHE A 136 12.05 -3.14 -6.82
N TYR A 137 11.09 -2.78 -7.67
CA TYR A 137 11.36 -2.50 -9.07
C TYR A 137 11.05 -1.04 -9.39
N ASN A 138 11.70 -0.53 -10.43
CA ASN A 138 11.32 0.71 -11.07
C ASN A 138 10.99 0.40 -12.54
N VAL A 139 10.01 1.10 -13.08
CA VAL A 139 9.67 1.02 -14.50
C VAL A 139 9.69 2.42 -15.09
N LYS A 140 10.41 2.60 -16.19
CA LYS A 140 10.35 3.81 -17.03
C LYS A 140 9.55 3.48 -18.28
N TYR A 141 8.54 4.28 -18.57
CA TYR A 141 7.67 4.11 -19.73
C TYR A 141 6.96 5.43 -20.06
N ILE A 142 6.42 5.53 -21.27
CA ILE A 142 5.46 6.57 -21.63
C ILE A 142 4.06 6.07 -21.28
N ASN A 143 3.29 6.89 -20.56
CA ASN A 143 1.98 6.49 -20.05
C ASN A 143 0.85 6.61 -21.09
N SER A 144 1.14 7.09 -22.29
CA SER A 144 0.18 7.10 -23.39
C SER A 144 0.83 6.78 -24.73
N ALA A 145 0.06 6.17 -25.63
CA ALA A 145 0.46 5.85 -26.99
C ALA A 145 -0.75 5.70 -27.92
N LYS A 146 -0.53 5.73 -29.23
CA LYS A 146 -1.59 5.46 -30.20
C LYS A 146 -1.91 3.97 -30.29
N ILE A 147 -3.09 3.63 -30.80
CA ILE A 147 -3.40 2.25 -31.20
C ILE A 147 -2.28 1.68 -32.09
N ASN A 148 -1.88 0.44 -31.81
CA ASN A 148 -0.80 -0.33 -32.45
C ASN A 148 0.62 0.25 -32.28
N GLU A 149 0.78 1.40 -31.64
CA GLU A 149 2.09 1.90 -31.22
C GLU A 149 2.62 1.04 -30.07
N LYS A 150 3.91 0.67 -30.14
CA LYS A 150 4.55 -0.14 -29.11
C LYS A 150 5.12 0.77 -28.03
N ILE A 151 4.62 0.64 -26.81
CA ILE A 151 5.18 1.29 -25.62
C ILE A 151 6.38 0.50 -25.15
N LYS A 152 7.50 1.19 -24.93
CA LYS A 152 8.70 0.63 -24.31
C LYS A 152 8.59 0.75 -22.78
N PHE A 153 8.78 -0.37 -22.10
CA PHE A 153 8.87 -0.47 -20.65
C PHE A 153 10.29 -0.90 -20.28
N ASP A 154 11.01 -0.02 -19.59
CA ASP A 154 12.35 -0.29 -19.08
C ASP A 154 12.26 -0.57 -17.58
N PHE A 155 12.36 -1.84 -17.21
CA PHE A 155 12.33 -2.30 -15.84
C PHE A 155 13.75 -2.38 -15.29
N LYS A 156 13.90 -1.94 -14.04
CA LYS A 156 15.09 -2.18 -13.21
C LYS A 156 14.64 -2.82 -11.91
N TYR A 157 15.18 -3.98 -11.58
CA TYR A 157 14.77 -4.76 -10.42
C TYR A 157 15.89 -4.87 -9.38
N ASN A 158 15.64 -4.44 -8.16
CA ASN A 158 16.56 -4.64 -7.05
C ASN A 158 16.26 -5.96 -6.34
N LYS A 159 17.00 -7.01 -6.70
CA LYS A 159 16.83 -8.38 -6.16
C LYS A 159 17.07 -8.43 -4.66
N LEU A 160 16.41 -9.38 -4.00
CA LEU A 160 16.60 -9.62 -2.56
C LEU A 160 17.94 -10.30 -2.29
N TYR A 161 18.35 -11.20 -3.18
CA TYR A 161 19.65 -11.87 -3.10
C TYR A 161 20.50 -11.60 -4.33
N LYS A 162 21.77 -11.23 -4.13
CA LYS A 162 22.71 -10.95 -5.22
C LYS A 162 22.85 -12.11 -6.22
N ASN A 163 22.96 -13.34 -5.70
CA ASN A 163 23.13 -14.57 -6.49
C ASN A 163 21.79 -15.22 -6.88
N SER A 164 20.73 -14.42 -7.04
CA SER A 164 19.44 -14.89 -7.55
C SER A 164 19.24 -14.49 -9.01
N TYR A 165 18.33 -15.20 -9.64
CA TYR A 165 17.80 -14.92 -10.96
C TYR A 165 16.41 -14.30 -10.84
N ALA A 166 16.03 -13.55 -11.86
CA ALA A 166 14.71 -12.94 -11.93
C ALA A 166 14.17 -13.02 -13.35
N ASP A 167 12.89 -13.35 -13.44
CA ASP A 167 12.14 -13.41 -14.69
C ASP A 167 10.92 -12.51 -14.60
N LEU A 168 10.66 -11.76 -15.67
CA LEU A 168 9.47 -10.94 -15.84
C LEU A 168 8.40 -11.73 -16.62
N TYR A 169 7.22 -11.85 -16.02
CA TYR A 169 6.03 -12.43 -16.64
C TYR A 169 4.99 -11.33 -16.77
N ILE A 170 4.61 -10.96 -17.99
CA ILE A 170 3.59 -9.93 -18.22
C ILE A 170 2.52 -10.40 -19.18
N SER A 171 1.30 -9.96 -18.93
CA SER A 171 0.15 -10.25 -19.78
C SER A 171 -0.93 -9.17 -19.60
N PRO A 172 -1.49 -8.62 -20.69
CA PRO A 172 -2.59 -7.67 -20.61
C PRO A 172 -3.90 -8.32 -20.14
N ASP A 173 -3.97 -9.66 -20.15
CA ASP A 173 -5.18 -10.42 -19.84
C ASP A 173 -5.32 -10.78 -18.36
N ILE A 174 -4.33 -10.45 -17.53
CA ILE A 174 -4.39 -10.68 -16.07
C ILE A 174 -5.42 -9.72 -15.47
N ASP A 175 -6.35 -10.27 -14.70
CA ASP A 175 -7.34 -9.46 -14.00
C ASP A 175 -6.74 -8.64 -12.84
N GLN A 176 -7.53 -7.75 -12.25
CA GLN A 176 -7.07 -6.90 -11.15
C GLN A 176 -6.79 -7.66 -9.84
N SER A 177 -7.38 -8.86 -9.67
CA SER A 177 -7.24 -9.67 -8.47
C SER A 177 -5.97 -10.53 -8.45
N PHE A 178 -5.35 -10.73 -9.63
CA PHE A 178 -4.22 -11.64 -9.83
C PHE A 178 -4.51 -13.09 -9.43
N CYS A 179 -5.77 -13.53 -9.46
CA CYS A 179 -6.13 -14.93 -9.17
C CYS A 179 -6.09 -15.84 -10.38
N ASP A 180 -6.16 -15.25 -11.57
CA ASP A 180 -6.27 -15.96 -12.82
C ASP A 180 -4.92 -16.36 -13.42
N LEU A 181 -3.82 -16.18 -12.67
CA LEU A 181 -2.45 -16.34 -13.16
C LEU A 181 -2.18 -17.72 -13.79
N ASN A 182 -2.70 -18.81 -13.23
CA ASN A 182 -2.42 -20.14 -13.77
C ASN A 182 -3.01 -20.37 -15.18
N ASN A 183 -3.97 -19.54 -15.60
CA ASN A 183 -4.70 -19.69 -16.85
C ASN A 183 -4.29 -18.68 -17.93
N LYS A 184 -3.24 -17.87 -17.69
CA LYS A 184 -2.80 -16.84 -18.63
C LYS A 184 -1.60 -17.25 -19.46
N LYS A 185 -1.57 -16.70 -20.68
CA LYS A 185 -0.38 -16.70 -21.52
C LYS A 185 0.45 -15.48 -21.18
N TYR A 186 1.75 -15.70 -21.01
CA TYR A 186 2.71 -14.68 -20.60
C TYR A 186 3.69 -14.39 -21.71
N LEU A 187 4.07 -13.12 -21.84
CA LEU A 187 5.39 -12.77 -22.33
C LEU A 187 6.37 -12.96 -21.17
N ILE A 188 7.32 -13.86 -21.36
CA ILE A 188 8.37 -14.17 -20.37
C ILE A 188 9.67 -13.57 -20.88
N SER A 189 10.39 -12.89 -19.99
CA SER A 189 11.71 -12.37 -20.34
C SER A 189 12.60 -12.29 -19.11
N ASN A 190 13.85 -12.69 -19.24
CA ASN A 190 14.78 -12.84 -18.12
C ASN A 190 15.54 -11.53 -17.90
N PHE A 191 15.73 -11.13 -16.65
CA PHE A 191 16.51 -9.93 -16.33
C PHE A 191 17.99 -10.16 -16.67
N LYS A 192 18.60 -9.20 -17.37
CA LYS A 192 20.05 -9.11 -17.62
C LYS A 192 20.59 -7.89 -16.89
N ASP A 193 21.59 -8.09 -16.06
CA ASP A 193 22.17 -7.03 -15.21
C ASP A 193 21.09 -6.27 -14.43
N ASP A 194 20.14 -7.02 -13.87
CA ASP A 194 19.01 -6.49 -13.08
C ASP A 194 18.10 -5.52 -13.86
N SER A 195 18.13 -5.59 -15.20
CA SER A 195 17.35 -4.76 -16.09
C SER A 195 16.69 -5.56 -17.23
N ILE A 196 15.59 -5.04 -17.76
CA ILE A 196 14.91 -5.64 -18.91
C ILE A 196 14.06 -4.60 -19.64
N SER A 197 13.98 -4.71 -20.96
CA SER A 197 13.15 -3.86 -21.80
C SER A 197 12.09 -4.69 -22.51
N ALA A 198 10.82 -4.33 -22.36
CA ALA A 198 9.71 -4.92 -23.09
C ALA A 198 9.04 -3.88 -24.01
N LYS A 199 8.55 -4.31 -25.17
CA LYS A 199 7.76 -3.47 -26.08
C LYS A 199 6.39 -4.08 -26.27
N ILE A 200 5.33 -3.35 -25.90
CA ILE A 200 3.96 -3.86 -25.89
C ILE A 200 3.07 -2.90 -26.68
N GLY A 201 2.32 -3.44 -27.64
CA GLY A 201 1.33 -2.69 -28.39
C GLY A 201 -0.08 -3.09 -27.97
N TYR A 202 -1.03 -2.18 -28.15
CA TYR A 202 -2.44 -2.39 -27.85
C TYR A 202 -3.27 -2.14 -29.11
N SER A 203 -4.22 -3.04 -29.39
CA SER A 203 -5.09 -2.96 -30.57
C SER A 203 -6.39 -2.17 -30.34
N THR A 204 -6.65 -1.73 -29.10
CA THR A 204 -7.88 -1.05 -28.71
C THR A 204 -7.59 0.18 -27.85
N TYR A 205 -8.42 1.22 -27.99
CA TYR A 205 -8.31 2.47 -27.24
C TYR A 205 -8.71 2.32 -25.76
N GLY A 206 -8.44 3.38 -24.99
CA GLY A 206 -8.89 3.56 -23.63
C GLY A 206 -7.82 3.31 -22.57
N LYS A 207 -8.23 3.38 -21.29
CA LYS A 207 -7.37 3.08 -20.15
C LYS A 207 -7.14 1.57 -20.07
N LYS A 208 -5.87 1.17 -20.17
CA LYS A 208 -5.39 -0.21 -20.07
C LYS A 208 -4.51 -0.36 -18.83
N GLN A 209 -4.26 -1.61 -18.47
CA GLN A 209 -3.38 -1.98 -17.37
C GLN A 209 -2.43 -3.05 -17.87
N LEU A 210 -1.13 -2.77 -17.83
CA LEU A 210 -0.12 -3.81 -18.00
C LEU A 210 0.10 -4.48 -16.65
N ARG A 211 -0.27 -5.75 -16.57
CA ARG A 211 -0.10 -6.55 -15.36
C ARG A 211 0.89 -7.67 -15.57
N GLY A 212 1.42 -8.15 -14.46
CA GLY A 212 2.39 -9.22 -14.47
C GLY A 212 3.00 -9.45 -13.11
N PHE A 213 4.08 -10.21 -13.10
CA PHE A 213 4.88 -10.40 -11.91
C PHE A 213 6.35 -10.66 -12.25
N ILE A 214 7.23 -10.36 -11.30
CA ILE A 214 8.64 -10.74 -11.31
C ILE A 214 8.80 -11.94 -10.38
N LYS A 215 9.36 -13.03 -10.88
CA LYS A 215 9.69 -14.22 -10.11
C LYS A 215 11.18 -14.20 -9.80
N GLU A 216 11.54 -14.08 -8.53
CA GLU A 216 12.94 -14.21 -8.07
C GLU A 216 13.18 -15.64 -7.55
N TYR A 217 14.27 -16.26 -7.98
CA TYR A 217 14.59 -17.64 -7.61
C TYR A 217 16.10 -17.89 -7.55
N LYS A 218 16.48 -18.98 -6.88
CA LYS A 218 17.85 -19.50 -6.86
C LYS A 218 17.89 -20.87 -7.50
N LEU A 219 19.01 -21.17 -8.16
CA LEU A 219 19.38 -22.52 -8.56
C LEU A 219 20.17 -23.13 -7.41
N ASN A 220 19.77 -24.31 -6.96
CA ASN A 220 20.54 -25.09 -6.00
C ASN A 220 21.57 -25.95 -6.76
N GLU A 221 22.47 -26.61 -6.03
CA GLU A 221 23.52 -27.48 -6.60
C GLU A 221 22.99 -28.62 -7.48
N THR A 222 21.74 -29.02 -7.29
CA THR A 222 21.06 -30.06 -8.06
C THR A 222 20.26 -29.52 -9.26
N ASP A 223 20.51 -28.28 -9.68
CA ASP A 223 19.71 -27.52 -10.66
C ASP A 223 18.22 -27.38 -10.29
N SER A 224 17.85 -27.69 -9.05
CA SER A 224 16.50 -27.45 -8.54
C SER A 224 16.28 -25.94 -8.31
N ILE A 225 15.09 -25.47 -8.68
CA ILE A 225 14.69 -24.07 -8.55
C ILE A 225 14.03 -23.87 -7.18
N THR A 226 14.64 -23.04 -6.34
CA THR A 226 14.01 -22.54 -5.12
C THR A 226 13.35 -21.20 -5.42
N LEU A 227 12.01 -21.16 -5.41
CA LEU A 227 11.27 -19.90 -5.48
C LEU A 227 11.54 -19.10 -4.21
N ILE A 228 12.05 -17.88 -4.39
CA ILE A 228 12.29 -16.96 -3.29
C ILE A 228 11.06 -16.09 -3.09
N ARG A 229 10.53 -15.55 -4.20
CA ARG A 229 9.53 -14.50 -4.14
C ARG A 229 8.84 -14.26 -5.48
N ILE A 230 7.62 -13.72 -5.39
CA ILE A 230 6.88 -13.13 -6.50
C ILE A 230 6.64 -11.64 -6.18
N MET A 231 6.81 -10.75 -7.15
CA MET A 231 6.38 -9.35 -7.04
C MET A 231 5.39 -9.04 -8.15
N TYR A 232 4.24 -8.50 -7.80
CA TYR A 232 3.18 -8.14 -8.75
C TYR A 232 3.36 -6.74 -9.31
N ILE A 233 3.11 -6.62 -10.61
CA ILE A 233 3.21 -5.41 -11.41
C ILE A 233 1.81 -5.01 -11.86
N ASP A 234 1.49 -3.73 -11.72
CA ASP A 234 0.23 -3.13 -12.20
C ASP A 234 0.54 -1.72 -12.68
N ILE A 235 0.62 -1.54 -14.00
CA ILE A 235 1.10 -0.31 -14.64
C ILE A 235 -0.02 0.27 -15.53
N PRO A 236 -0.55 1.46 -15.22
CA PRO A 236 -1.58 2.09 -16.03
C PRO A 236 -1.02 2.63 -17.34
N VAL A 237 -1.79 2.44 -18.41
CA VAL A 237 -1.45 2.88 -19.76
C VAL A 237 -2.70 3.48 -20.41
N GLU A 238 -2.57 4.61 -21.11
CA GLU A 238 -3.65 5.23 -21.85
C GLU A 238 -3.44 5.08 -23.37
N ILE A 239 -4.35 4.39 -24.05
CA ILE A 239 -4.29 4.21 -25.50
C ILE A 239 -5.26 5.17 -26.18
N LYS A 240 -4.72 5.99 -27.08
CA LYS A 240 -5.43 7.05 -27.80
C LYS A 240 -5.66 6.70 -29.26
#